data_AF-A0A349JYE9-F1
#
_entry.id   AF-A0A349JYE9-F1
#
_cell.length_a   1.000
_cell.length_b   1.000
_cell.length_c   1.000
_cell.angle_alpha   90.00
_cell.angle_beta   90.00
_cell.angle_gamma   90.00
#
_symmetry.space_group_name_H-M   'P 1'
#
loop_
_entity.id
_entity.type
_entity.pdbx_description
1 polymer ?
#
loop_
_entity_poly.entity_id
_entity_poly.type
_entity_poly.pdbx_seq_one_letter_code
_entity_poly.pdbx_strand_id
1 'polypeptide(L)'
;MREVWQRKFNGRGFGGKQSNVDLAILDAEGNLVHWFDAFRRMGPRRVPGGGQKRESLGDYTIRGLKQAIPALDLAHAPTAEHPLKLPDLEQPGIRIFVRLLEERMIAYRAPVVEVVALNKKDWEPLKYPRKERRVEAAALKKWLSQVYPPGVMERTSQQTKKVYQIDRIEGDLTIKPAGSDGKLRYALLSGKVRLTDEGPGDFTYGGGLEVVLTYSESDPGPLSLRGVFEGIYPRYNPVQRQSREIPLRAAFESLPDGDKSPRLLPQ
;
A
#
# COMPACT_ATOMS: atom_id res chain seq x y z
N MET A 1 12.68 7.07 -21.12
CA MET A 1 13.84 6.26 -20.64
C MET A 1 14.99 6.18 -21.65
N ARG A 2 14.82 5.60 -22.85
CA ARG A 2 15.92 5.50 -23.84
C ARG A 2 16.58 6.85 -24.16
N GLU A 3 15.77 7.90 -24.28
CA GLU A 3 16.25 9.27 -24.55
C GLU A 3 17.11 9.85 -23.41
N VAL A 4 16.75 9.63 -22.15
CA VAL A 4 17.55 10.06 -20.97
C VAL A 4 18.92 9.39 -21.00
N TRP A 5 18.95 8.08 -21.25
CA TRP A 5 20.19 7.30 -21.35
C TRP A 5 21.03 7.74 -22.55
N GLN A 6 20.42 7.94 -23.72
CA GLN A 6 21.12 8.47 -24.89
C GLN A 6 21.74 9.84 -24.62
N ARG A 7 21.01 10.79 -24.03
CA ARG A 7 21.54 12.13 -23.69
C ARG A 7 22.63 12.08 -22.60
N LYS A 8 22.50 11.18 -21.63
CA LYS A 8 23.48 11.00 -20.53
C LYS A 8 24.81 10.41 -21.00
N PHE A 9 24.75 9.42 -21.88
CA PHE A 9 25.93 8.67 -22.34
C PHE A 9 26.42 9.11 -23.73
N ASN A 10 25.79 10.10 -24.35
CA ASN A 10 26.28 10.65 -25.61
C ASN A 10 27.64 11.32 -25.42
N GLY A 11 28.64 10.83 -26.14
CA GLY A 11 30.00 11.41 -26.15
C GLY A 11 30.83 11.21 -24.89
N ARG A 12 30.36 10.44 -23.89
CA ARG A 12 31.14 10.07 -22.71
C ARG A 12 31.28 8.56 -22.66
N GLY A 13 32.50 8.06 -22.87
CA GLY A 13 32.82 6.67 -22.57
C GLY A 13 32.44 6.32 -21.12
N PHE A 14 32.22 5.04 -20.84
CA PHE A 14 31.81 4.47 -19.55
C PHE A 14 32.78 4.74 -18.36
N GLY A 15 33.72 5.67 -18.48
CA GLY A 15 34.68 6.05 -17.45
C GLY A 15 34.18 7.22 -16.60
N GLY A 16 33.28 6.98 -15.65
CA GLY A 16 33.11 7.90 -14.53
C GLY A 16 31.72 7.97 -13.90
N LYS A 17 31.61 7.42 -12.68
CA LYS A 17 30.57 7.65 -11.66
C LYS A 17 29.12 7.49 -12.13
N GLN A 18 28.67 6.24 -12.12
CA GLN A 18 27.27 5.88 -12.26
C GLN A 18 26.47 6.37 -11.02
N SER A 19 25.44 7.18 -11.24
CA SER A 19 24.39 7.42 -10.24
C SER A 19 23.39 6.28 -10.31
N ASN A 20 22.98 5.71 -9.17
CA ASN A 20 21.97 4.64 -9.13
C ASN A 20 20.53 5.18 -9.27
N VAL A 21 20.38 6.51 -9.28
CA VAL A 21 19.09 7.19 -9.40
C VAL A 21 19.26 8.40 -10.31
N ASP A 22 18.41 8.49 -11.31
CA ASP A 22 18.32 9.58 -12.28
C ASP A 22 16.93 10.21 -12.18
N LEU A 23 16.88 11.54 -12.18
CA LEU A 23 15.63 12.28 -12.23
C LEU A 23 15.45 12.82 -13.65
N ALA A 24 14.32 12.48 -14.26
CA ALA A 24 13.90 12.98 -15.55
C ALA A 24 12.66 13.86 -15.35
N ILE A 25 12.66 15.01 -16.00
CA ILE A 25 11.57 15.99 -15.98
C ILE A 25 10.98 16.02 -17.37
N LEU A 26 9.67 15.78 -17.44
CA LEU A 26 8.90 15.75 -18.68
C LEU A 26 7.96 16.97 -18.74
N ASP A 27 7.62 17.41 -19.95
CA ASP A 27 6.49 18.33 -20.18
C ASP A 27 5.14 17.58 -20.13
N ALA A 28 4.04 18.31 -20.35
CA ALA A 28 2.69 17.76 -20.31
C ALA A 28 2.43 16.74 -21.44
N GLU A 29 3.15 16.86 -22.54
CA GLU A 29 3.11 15.99 -23.71
C GLU A 29 4.00 14.73 -23.54
N GLY A 30 4.76 14.66 -22.44
CA GLY A 30 5.64 13.53 -22.11
C GLY A 30 7.04 13.60 -22.71
N ASN A 31 7.44 14.72 -23.31
CA ASN A 31 8.78 14.93 -23.86
C ASN A 31 9.79 15.25 -22.76
N LEU A 32 11.03 14.81 -22.94
CA LEU A 32 12.11 15.06 -21.97
C LEU A 32 12.62 16.50 -22.04
N VAL A 33 12.27 17.28 -21.02
CA VAL A 33 12.67 18.69 -20.87
C VAL A 33 14.05 18.79 -20.21
N HIS A 34 14.26 18.05 -19.12
CA HIS A 34 15.52 18.09 -18.38
C HIS A 34 15.80 16.76 -17.69
N TRP A 35 17.07 16.50 -17.37
CA TRP A 35 17.45 15.37 -16.53
C TRP A 35 18.69 15.71 -15.71
N PHE A 36 18.81 15.09 -14.54
CA PHE A 36 20.00 15.20 -13.70
C PHE A 36 20.16 13.96 -12.82
N ASP A 37 21.42 13.63 -12.48
CA ASP A 37 21.72 12.59 -11.48
C ASP A 37 21.11 12.98 -10.15
N ALA A 38 20.41 12.09 -9.45
CA ALA A 38 19.84 12.40 -8.13
C ALA A 38 20.90 12.73 -7.07
N PHE A 39 22.17 12.36 -7.30
CA PHE A 39 23.25 12.69 -6.39
C PHE A 39 24.60 12.79 -7.10
N ARG A 40 25.28 13.94 -7.02
CA ARG A 40 26.71 14.02 -7.32
C ARG A 40 27.51 13.79 -6.04
N ARG A 41 28.25 12.67 -5.99
CA ARG A 41 29.37 12.54 -5.03
C ARG A 41 30.43 13.59 -5.38
N MET A 42 30.38 14.72 -4.66
CA MET A 42 31.47 15.70 -4.60
C MET A 42 32.79 14.95 -4.39
N GLY A 43 33.75 15.14 -5.31
CA GLY A 43 35.04 14.44 -5.27
C GLY A 43 35.88 14.80 -4.04
N PRO A 44 36.95 14.05 -3.75
CA PRO A 44 37.82 14.38 -2.64
C PRO A 44 38.53 15.72 -2.85
N ARG A 45 38.34 16.60 -1.87
CA ARG A 45 39.17 17.72 -1.35
C ARG A 45 40.34 18.18 -2.24
N ARG A 46 40.31 19.44 -2.69
CA ARG A 46 41.52 20.22 -3.04
C ARG A 46 41.45 21.67 -2.56
N VAL A 47 41.05 21.94 -1.32
CA VAL A 47 41.44 23.21 -0.64
C VAL A 47 41.54 22.99 0.88
N PRO A 48 42.67 23.31 1.54
CA PRO A 48 42.76 23.40 2.99
C PRO A 48 42.11 24.71 3.48
N GLY A 49 41.19 24.64 4.44
CA GLY A 49 40.73 25.81 5.21
C GLY A 49 39.33 26.37 4.91
N GLY A 50 38.65 25.92 3.85
CA GLY A 50 37.27 26.37 3.55
C GLY A 50 36.22 25.36 4.02
N GLY A 51 35.47 25.68 5.08
CA GLY A 51 34.30 24.90 5.48
C GLY A 51 33.17 25.07 4.46
N GLN A 52 32.99 24.13 3.53
CA GLN A 52 31.82 24.14 2.64
C GLN A 52 30.62 23.50 3.34
N LYS A 53 29.51 24.25 3.41
CA LYS A 53 28.18 23.74 3.74
C LYS A 53 27.89 22.55 2.82
N ARG A 54 27.66 21.36 3.37
CA ARG A 54 27.19 20.20 2.58
C ARG A 54 25.87 20.59 1.93
N GLU A 55 25.81 20.66 0.60
CA GLU A 55 24.53 20.77 -0.12
C GLU A 55 23.70 19.53 0.22
N SER A 56 22.49 19.71 0.76
CA SER A 56 21.61 18.58 1.05
C SER A 56 21.04 17.99 -0.24
N LEU A 57 20.52 16.76 -0.18
CA LEU A 57 19.81 16.17 -1.32
C LEU A 57 18.65 17.07 -1.76
N GLY A 58 17.93 17.66 -0.81
CA GLY A 58 16.84 18.60 -1.10
C GLY A 58 17.33 19.83 -1.85
N ASP A 59 18.42 20.46 -1.40
CA ASP A 59 18.98 21.65 -2.05
C ASP A 59 19.42 21.35 -3.49
N TYR A 60 20.09 20.21 -3.68
CA TYR A 60 20.54 19.76 -4.98
C TYR A 60 19.36 19.46 -5.93
N THR A 61 18.31 18.79 -5.44
CA THR A 61 17.10 18.52 -6.22
C THR A 61 16.36 19.81 -6.58
N ILE A 62 16.22 20.75 -5.64
CA ILE A 62 15.62 22.07 -5.91
C ILE A 62 16.41 22.79 -7.01
N ARG A 63 17.74 22.73 -6.99
CA ARG A 63 18.57 23.32 -8.02
C ARG A 63 18.37 22.66 -9.39
N GLY A 64 18.30 21.34 -9.46
CA GLY A 64 17.99 20.60 -10.69
C GLY A 64 16.60 20.96 -11.24
N LEU A 65 15.59 21.07 -10.37
CA LEU A 65 14.25 21.52 -10.76
C LEU A 65 14.25 22.95 -11.28
N LYS A 66 14.94 23.88 -10.60
CA LYS A 66 15.06 25.28 -11.04
C LYS A 66 15.68 25.41 -12.44
N GLN A 67 16.55 24.51 -12.85
CA GLN A 67 17.12 24.49 -14.20
C GLN A 67 16.11 24.04 -15.25
N ALA A 68 15.12 23.24 -14.87
CA ALA A 68 14.07 22.77 -15.74
C ALA A 68 12.89 23.75 -15.84
N ILE A 69 12.63 24.54 -14.80
CA ILE A 69 11.49 25.50 -14.73
C ILE A 69 11.36 26.36 -16.00
N PRO A 70 12.42 26.99 -16.56
CA PRO A 70 12.27 27.83 -17.75
C PRO A 70 11.80 27.08 -19.01
N ALA A 71 12.01 25.77 -19.05
CA ALA A 71 11.62 24.91 -20.15
C ALA A 71 10.34 24.12 -19.86
N LEU A 72 9.75 24.30 -18.68
CA LEU A 72 8.43 23.80 -18.33
C LEU A 72 7.42 24.92 -18.58
N ASP A 73 6.40 24.66 -19.39
CA ASP A 73 5.27 25.58 -19.57
C ASP A 73 4.36 25.55 -18.34
N LEU A 74 4.83 26.12 -17.24
CA LEU A 74 4.12 26.16 -15.97
C LEU A 74 2.91 27.11 -15.99
N ALA A 75 2.82 28.01 -16.98
CA ALA A 75 1.72 28.95 -17.12
C ALA A 75 0.43 28.24 -17.61
N HIS A 76 0.59 27.14 -18.34
CA HIS A 76 -0.51 26.28 -18.80
C HIS A 76 -0.52 24.92 -18.09
N ALA A 77 0.29 24.75 -17.03
CA ALA A 77 0.25 23.54 -16.23
C ALA A 77 -1.18 23.38 -15.69
N PRO A 78 -1.85 22.24 -15.97
CA PRO A 78 -3.18 22.01 -15.45
C PRO A 78 -3.13 22.12 -13.92
N THR A 79 -3.95 23.01 -13.36
CA THR A 79 -4.19 23.04 -11.92
C THR A 79 -4.73 21.66 -11.57
N ALA A 80 -3.87 20.84 -10.99
CA ALA A 80 -4.20 19.47 -10.68
C ALA A 80 -5.15 19.43 -9.47
N GLU A 81 -6.40 19.81 -9.68
CA GLU A 81 -7.49 19.11 -9.03
C GLU A 81 -7.47 17.69 -9.60
N HIS A 82 -6.62 16.84 -9.03
CA HIS A 82 -6.81 15.41 -9.11
C HIS A 82 -7.78 15.06 -8.00
N PRO A 83 -9.12 15.08 -8.22
CA PRO A 83 -10.01 14.53 -7.22
C PRO A 83 -9.52 13.11 -6.96
N LEU A 84 -9.16 12.81 -5.71
CA LEU A 84 -8.81 11.48 -5.26
C LEU A 84 -10.02 10.58 -5.54
N LYS A 85 -10.02 9.94 -6.71
CA LYS A 85 -11.01 8.93 -7.07
C LYS A 85 -10.54 7.62 -6.48
N LEU A 86 -11.33 7.08 -5.55
CA LEU A 86 -11.11 5.74 -5.05
C LEU A 86 -11.29 4.75 -6.21
N PRO A 87 -10.52 3.66 -6.27
CA PRO A 87 -10.74 2.61 -7.26
C PRO A 87 -12.20 2.14 -7.21
N ASP A 88 -12.86 2.21 -8.37
CA ASP A 88 -14.20 1.65 -8.54
C ASP A 88 -14.13 0.12 -8.53
N LEU A 89 -15.20 -0.47 -8.03
CA LEU A 89 -15.38 -1.92 -7.90
C LEU A 89 -16.49 -2.28 -8.89
N GLU A 90 -16.11 -2.68 -10.10
CA GLU A 90 -17.07 -3.09 -11.14
C GLU A 90 -17.76 -4.42 -10.80
N GLN A 91 -17.27 -5.14 -9.79
CA GLN A 91 -17.74 -6.45 -9.36
C GLN A 91 -17.87 -6.52 -7.83
N PRO A 92 -18.74 -7.40 -7.30
CA PRO A 92 -18.86 -7.62 -5.85
C PRO A 92 -17.54 -8.04 -5.23
N GLY A 93 -17.23 -7.48 -4.07
CA GLY A 93 -15.91 -7.69 -3.48
C GLY A 93 -15.70 -6.91 -2.20
N ILE A 94 -14.42 -6.84 -1.80
CA ILE A 94 -13.97 -6.10 -0.63
C ILE A 94 -12.98 -5.03 -1.07
N ARG A 95 -13.23 -3.80 -0.65
CA ARG A 95 -12.27 -2.71 -0.67
C ARG A 95 -11.49 -2.70 0.65
N ILE A 96 -10.18 -2.54 0.54
CA ILE A 96 -9.24 -2.71 1.64
C ILE A 96 -8.36 -1.48 1.69
N PHE A 97 -8.43 -0.73 2.78
CA PHE A 97 -7.61 0.45 3.00
C PHE A 97 -6.50 0.05 3.95
N VAL A 98 -5.24 0.09 3.53
CA VAL A 98 -4.10 -0.32 4.35
C VAL A 98 -3.18 0.84 4.60
N ARG A 99 -2.77 1.01 5.86
CA ARG A 99 -1.86 2.07 6.29
C ARG A 99 -0.85 1.57 7.30
N LEU A 100 0.41 1.89 7.05
CA LEU A 100 1.48 1.73 8.03
C LEU A 100 1.67 3.04 8.81
N LEU A 101 1.57 3.00 10.13
CA LEU A 101 1.77 4.18 10.99
C LEU A 101 3.26 4.41 11.27
N GLU A 102 4.04 4.58 10.20
CA GLU A 102 5.48 4.83 10.28
C GLU A 102 5.75 6.31 10.59
N GLU A 103 6.44 6.60 11.68
CA GLU A 103 6.76 7.97 12.09
C GLU A 103 7.99 8.55 11.41
N ARG A 104 8.95 7.71 11.02
CA ARG A 104 10.21 8.19 10.44
C ARG A 104 10.11 8.48 8.95
N MET A 105 9.17 7.86 8.25
CA MET A 105 8.95 8.02 6.82
C MET A 105 7.48 8.30 6.53
N ILE A 106 7.14 9.58 6.55
CA ILE A 106 5.77 10.09 6.37
C ILE A 106 5.16 9.61 5.05
N ALA A 107 5.97 9.44 4.00
CA ALA A 107 5.51 8.92 2.71
C ALA A 107 4.85 7.54 2.83
N TYR A 108 5.25 6.71 3.80
CA TYR A 108 4.69 5.37 4.00
C TYR A 108 3.38 5.38 4.78
N ARG A 109 2.94 6.57 5.24
CA ARG A 109 1.64 6.75 5.89
C ARG A 109 0.50 6.96 4.89
N ALA A 110 0.80 7.15 3.60
CA ALA A 110 -0.23 7.25 2.58
C ALA A 110 -0.99 5.90 2.53
N PRO A 111 -2.32 5.90 2.71
CA PRO A 111 -3.08 4.66 2.63
C PRO A 111 -3.07 4.16 1.18
N VAL A 112 -2.93 2.85 1.01
CA VAL A 112 -3.19 2.18 -0.27
C VAL A 112 -4.58 1.56 -0.21
N VAL A 113 -5.27 1.62 -1.34
CA VAL A 113 -6.60 1.06 -1.49
C VAL A 113 -6.52 -0.09 -2.47
N GLU A 114 -6.75 -1.29 -1.96
CA GLU A 114 -6.83 -2.51 -2.76
C GLU A 114 -8.29 -2.94 -2.92
N VAL A 115 -8.56 -3.58 -4.05
CA VAL A 115 -9.89 -4.03 -4.43
C VAL A 115 -9.80 -5.51 -4.80
N VAL A 116 -10.59 -6.34 -4.11
CA VAL A 116 -10.60 -7.79 -4.32
C VAL A 116 -12.01 -8.25 -4.69
N ALA A 117 -12.18 -8.67 -5.93
CA ALA A 117 -13.43 -9.30 -6.38
C ALA A 117 -13.62 -10.65 -5.69
N LEU A 118 -14.83 -10.91 -5.17
CA LEU A 118 -15.18 -12.14 -4.47
C LEU A 118 -16.28 -12.90 -5.20
N ASN A 119 -16.09 -14.20 -5.40
CA ASN A 119 -17.10 -15.09 -5.94
C ASN A 119 -17.91 -15.76 -4.80
N LYS A 120 -18.95 -16.50 -5.15
CA LYS A 120 -19.83 -17.17 -4.17
C LYS A 120 -19.09 -18.08 -3.19
N LYS A 121 -18.02 -18.77 -3.59
CA LYS A 121 -17.24 -19.66 -2.71
C LYS A 121 -16.44 -18.85 -1.68
N ASP A 122 -15.95 -17.68 -2.07
CA ASP A 122 -15.20 -16.80 -1.18
C ASP A 122 -16.07 -16.27 -0.01
N TRP A 123 -17.39 -16.17 -0.23
CA TRP A 123 -18.36 -15.74 0.79
C TRP A 123 -18.85 -16.89 1.69
N GLU A 124 -18.63 -18.15 1.31
CA GLU A 124 -19.12 -19.32 2.06
C GLU A 124 -18.67 -19.35 3.53
N PRO A 125 -17.39 -19.06 3.85
CA PRO A 125 -16.93 -19.02 5.23
C PRO A 125 -17.62 -17.94 6.08
N LEU A 126 -18.29 -16.97 5.44
CA LEU A 126 -18.90 -15.80 6.06
C LEU A 126 -20.44 -15.87 6.12
N LYS A 127 -21.04 -17.01 5.74
CA LYS A 127 -22.49 -17.22 5.89
C LYS A 127 -22.95 -17.06 7.34
N TYR A 128 -24.19 -16.58 7.48
CA TYR A 128 -24.82 -16.25 8.75
C TYR A 128 -24.71 -17.41 9.77
N PRO A 129 -24.08 -17.19 10.94
CA PRO A 129 -24.03 -18.18 11.99
C PRO A 129 -25.33 -18.19 12.82
N ARG A 130 -26.00 -19.35 12.90
CA ARG A 130 -27.09 -19.55 13.88
C ARG A 130 -26.57 -19.69 15.31
N LYS A 131 -25.32 -20.14 15.45
CA LYS A 131 -24.58 -20.26 16.70
C LYS A 131 -23.12 -19.94 16.42
N GLU A 132 -22.37 -19.63 17.47
CA GLU A 132 -20.93 -19.43 17.37
C GLU A 132 -20.25 -20.61 16.64
N ARG A 133 -19.37 -20.29 15.69
CA ARG A 133 -18.54 -21.27 14.99
C ARG A 133 -17.16 -20.71 14.67
N ARG A 134 -16.20 -21.63 14.53
CA ARG A 134 -14.84 -21.33 14.09
C ARG A 134 -14.81 -21.12 12.57
N VAL A 135 -13.96 -20.20 12.15
CA VAL A 135 -13.56 -19.94 10.76
C VAL A 135 -12.04 -19.87 10.73
N GLU A 136 -11.42 -20.73 9.94
CA GLU A 136 -9.97 -20.66 9.74
C GLU A 136 -9.62 -19.40 8.94
N ALA A 137 -8.63 -18.62 9.39
CA ALA A 137 -8.20 -17.40 8.70
C ALA A 137 -7.72 -17.68 7.26
N ALA A 138 -7.17 -18.88 7.01
CA ALA A 138 -6.77 -19.35 5.68
C ALA A 138 -7.93 -19.34 4.67
N ALA A 139 -9.17 -19.57 5.12
CA ALA A 139 -10.36 -19.54 4.26
C ALA A 139 -10.66 -18.11 3.73
N LEU A 140 -10.12 -17.08 4.37
CA LEU A 140 -10.27 -15.67 4.02
C LEU A 140 -9.04 -15.13 3.28
N LYS A 141 -8.15 -16.01 2.81
CA LYS A 141 -6.85 -15.63 2.27
C LYS A 141 -6.93 -14.59 1.15
N LYS A 142 -7.90 -14.75 0.26
CA LYS A 142 -8.03 -13.94 -0.96
C LYS A 142 -7.97 -12.43 -0.71
N TRP A 143 -8.61 -11.97 0.37
CA TRP A 143 -8.61 -10.55 0.74
C TRP A 143 -7.67 -10.23 1.90
N LEU A 144 -7.45 -11.14 2.85
CA LEU A 144 -6.47 -10.91 3.92
C LEU A 144 -5.03 -10.81 3.42
N SER A 145 -4.70 -11.43 2.28
CA SER A 145 -3.39 -11.28 1.63
C SER A 145 -3.09 -9.84 1.19
N GLN A 146 -4.10 -8.96 1.09
CA GLN A 146 -3.90 -7.55 0.76
C GLN A 146 -3.58 -6.69 1.99
N VAL A 147 -3.61 -7.24 3.20
CA VAL A 147 -3.22 -6.54 4.44
C VAL A 147 -1.70 -6.47 4.52
N TYR A 148 -1.09 -5.85 3.52
CA TYR A 148 0.34 -5.72 3.37
C TYR A 148 0.72 -4.22 3.43
N PRO A 149 1.79 -3.84 4.15
CA PRO A 149 2.09 -2.43 4.33
C PRO A 149 2.47 -1.74 3.02
N PRO A 150 1.91 -0.55 2.75
CA PRO A 150 2.20 0.18 1.54
C PRO A 150 3.65 0.69 1.51
N GLY A 151 4.30 0.60 0.35
CA GLY A 151 5.60 1.23 0.10
C GLY A 151 6.81 0.60 0.81
N VAL A 152 6.65 -0.53 1.52
CA VAL A 152 7.77 -1.23 2.15
C VAL A 152 8.48 -2.11 1.13
N MET A 153 9.46 -1.55 0.43
CA MET A 153 10.25 -2.26 -0.58
C MET A 153 11.24 -3.30 -0.01
N GLU A 154 11.39 -3.39 1.31
CA GLU A 154 12.36 -4.27 1.98
C GLU A 154 12.06 -5.76 1.76
N ARG A 155 10.80 -6.10 1.49
CA ARG A 155 10.36 -7.46 1.20
C ARG A 155 10.06 -7.60 -0.29
N THR A 156 11.08 -7.35 -1.11
CA THR A 156 11.03 -7.48 -2.57
C THR A 156 12.08 -8.50 -3.01
N SER A 157 11.72 -9.40 -3.94
CA SER A 157 12.68 -10.31 -4.56
C SER A 157 13.80 -9.54 -5.25
N GLN A 158 15.05 -9.86 -4.90
CA GLN A 158 16.20 -9.23 -5.53
C GLN A 158 16.33 -9.54 -7.02
N GLN A 159 15.80 -10.69 -7.46
CA GLN A 159 15.84 -11.13 -8.85
C GLN A 159 14.72 -10.50 -9.69
N THR A 160 13.47 -10.60 -9.23
CA THR A 160 12.31 -10.16 -10.03
C THR A 160 11.90 -8.72 -9.77
N LYS A 161 12.41 -8.11 -8.69
CA LYS A 161 12.00 -6.80 -8.18
C LYS A 161 10.50 -6.70 -7.85
N LYS A 162 9.81 -7.84 -7.71
CA LYS A 162 8.42 -7.92 -7.25
C LYS A 162 8.36 -8.05 -5.74
N VAL A 163 7.36 -7.43 -5.14
CA VAL A 163 7.05 -7.55 -3.71
C VAL A 163 6.65 -9.00 -3.42
N TYR A 164 7.16 -9.56 -2.30
CA TYR A 164 6.78 -10.90 -1.85
C TYR A 164 5.30 -10.92 -1.47
N GLN A 165 4.57 -11.90 -2.02
CA GLN A 165 3.16 -12.08 -1.71
C GLN A 165 2.97 -12.83 -0.39
N ILE A 166 1.81 -12.65 0.23
CA ILE A 166 1.40 -13.42 1.40
C ILE A 166 1.05 -14.85 0.99
N ASP A 167 1.86 -15.82 1.42
CA ASP A 167 1.76 -17.22 1.06
C ASP A 167 0.86 -18.00 2.03
N ARG A 168 0.93 -17.68 3.32
CA ARG A 168 0.26 -18.39 4.40
C ARG A 168 -0.43 -17.42 5.34
N ILE A 169 -1.66 -17.79 5.69
CA ILE A 169 -2.50 -17.05 6.63
C ILE A 169 -3.00 -18.05 7.66
N GLU A 170 -2.70 -17.77 8.92
CA GLU A 170 -2.94 -18.67 10.03
C GLU A 170 -3.75 -17.94 11.10
N GLY A 171 -4.57 -18.68 11.84
CA GLY A 171 -5.35 -18.13 12.93
C GLY A 171 -6.76 -18.69 12.96
N ASP A 172 -7.34 -18.64 14.16
CA ASP A 172 -8.69 -19.09 14.44
C ASP A 172 -9.56 -17.88 14.71
N LEU A 173 -10.51 -17.67 13.81
CA LEU A 173 -11.52 -16.64 13.94
C LEU A 173 -12.80 -17.27 14.46
N THR A 174 -13.54 -16.49 15.21
CA THR A 174 -14.86 -16.86 15.71
C THR A 174 -15.89 -15.99 15.02
N ILE A 175 -16.90 -16.61 14.42
CA ILE A 175 -18.07 -15.90 13.90
C ILE A 175 -19.30 -16.27 14.75
N LYS A 176 -19.98 -15.26 15.26
CA LYS A 176 -21.17 -15.42 16.12
C LYS A 176 -22.29 -14.46 15.75
N PRO A 177 -23.56 -14.84 15.93
CA PRO A 177 -24.68 -13.92 15.76
C PRO A 177 -24.56 -12.76 16.75
N ALA A 178 -24.92 -11.55 16.28
CA ALA A 178 -24.75 -10.28 17.01
C ALA A 178 -26.07 -9.49 17.11
N GLY A 179 -27.21 -10.18 17.02
CA GLY A 179 -28.55 -9.58 17.11
C GLY A 179 -29.18 -9.24 15.76
N SER A 180 -30.35 -8.60 15.82
CA SER A 180 -31.11 -8.12 14.66
C SER A 180 -31.88 -6.84 15.03
N ASP A 181 -32.25 -6.05 14.02
CA ASP A 181 -33.07 -4.83 14.18
C ASP A 181 -34.49 -4.99 13.60
N GLY A 182 -34.89 -6.22 13.27
CA GLY A 182 -36.17 -6.55 12.63
C GLY A 182 -36.22 -6.33 11.11
N LYS A 183 -35.10 -5.94 10.49
CA LYS A 183 -34.93 -5.92 9.03
C LYS A 183 -33.66 -6.65 8.61
N LEU A 184 -32.61 -6.49 9.41
CA LEU A 184 -31.29 -7.05 9.19
C LEU A 184 -30.88 -7.89 10.40
N ARG A 185 -30.11 -8.93 10.10
CA ARG A 185 -29.39 -9.71 11.11
C ARG A 185 -27.92 -9.33 11.06
N TYR A 186 -27.25 -9.43 12.20
CA TYR A 186 -25.86 -9.09 12.35
C TYR A 186 -25.06 -10.29 12.83
N ALA A 187 -23.80 -10.38 12.39
CA ALA A 187 -22.83 -11.30 12.96
C ALA A 187 -21.50 -10.58 13.17
N LEU A 188 -20.76 -11.00 14.19
CA LEU A 188 -19.41 -10.54 14.49
C LEU A 188 -18.43 -11.66 14.18
N LEU A 189 -17.48 -11.40 13.29
CA LEU A 189 -16.30 -12.21 13.04
C LEU A 189 -15.12 -11.54 13.73
N SER A 190 -14.44 -12.25 14.62
CA SER A 190 -13.29 -11.70 15.35
C SER A 190 -12.23 -12.75 15.67
N GLY A 191 -10.97 -12.37 15.73
CA GLY A 191 -9.88 -13.24 16.19
C GLY A 191 -8.50 -12.68 15.84
N LYS A 192 -7.47 -13.51 16.04
CA LYS A 192 -6.09 -13.13 15.69
C LYS A 192 -5.68 -13.80 14.38
N VAL A 193 -5.00 -13.04 13.53
CA VAL A 193 -4.47 -13.51 12.25
C VAL A 193 -2.95 -13.32 12.23
N ARG A 194 -2.25 -14.31 11.70
CA ARG A 194 -0.83 -14.28 11.36
C ARG A 194 -0.68 -14.42 9.85
N LEU A 195 0.13 -13.54 9.27
CA LEU A 195 0.42 -13.43 7.85
C LEU A 195 1.90 -13.74 7.64
N THR A 196 2.20 -14.67 6.73
CA THR A 196 3.56 -15.02 6.31
C THR A 196 3.72 -14.67 4.85
N ASP A 197 4.87 -14.10 4.47
CA ASP A 197 5.19 -13.85 3.06
C ASP A 197 6.04 -14.98 2.46
N GLU A 198 6.02 -15.10 1.13
CA GLU A 198 6.80 -16.09 0.36
C GLU A 198 8.32 -15.80 0.35
N GLY A 199 8.75 -14.73 1.01
CA GLY A 199 10.14 -14.30 1.04
C GLY A 199 11.00 -15.18 1.96
N PRO A 200 12.32 -15.05 1.88
CA PRO A 200 13.21 -15.83 2.72
C PRO A 200 13.04 -15.47 4.21
N GLY A 201 13.25 -16.48 5.06
CA GLY A 201 13.33 -16.32 6.52
C GLY A 201 11.99 -16.34 7.26
N ASP A 202 10.93 -16.92 6.65
CA ASP A 202 9.60 -17.10 7.27
C ASP A 202 9.10 -15.81 7.94
N PHE A 203 9.20 -14.69 7.23
CA PHE A 203 8.84 -13.40 7.79
C PHE A 203 7.34 -13.40 8.09
N THR A 204 7.00 -13.13 9.37
CA THR A 204 5.62 -13.11 9.83
C THR A 204 5.27 -11.82 10.55
N TYR A 205 4.01 -11.43 10.41
CA TYR A 205 3.39 -10.35 11.15
C TYR A 205 1.92 -10.69 11.42
N GLY A 206 1.26 -9.95 12.30
CA GLY A 206 -0.08 -10.32 12.71
C GLY A 206 -0.78 -9.26 13.53
N GLY A 207 -2.06 -9.53 13.80
CA GLY A 207 -2.95 -8.57 14.44
C GLY A 207 -4.31 -9.17 14.77
N GLY A 208 -5.14 -8.35 15.41
CA GLY A 208 -6.55 -8.62 15.62
C GLY A 208 -7.37 -8.23 14.39
N LEU A 209 -8.32 -9.08 14.03
CA LEU A 209 -9.35 -8.83 13.02
C LEU A 209 -10.69 -8.72 13.73
N GLU A 210 -11.46 -7.68 13.43
CA GLU A 210 -12.84 -7.50 13.89
C GLU A 210 -13.72 -7.02 12.74
N VAL A 211 -14.79 -7.76 12.47
CA VAL A 211 -15.64 -7.57 11.29
C VAL A 211 -17.10 -7.76 11.66
N VAL A 212 -17.92 -6.78 11.33
CA VAL A 212 -19.38 -6.86 11.40
C VAL A 212 -19.92 -7.22 10.02
N LEU A 213 -20.76 -8.25 9.96
CA LEU A 213 -21.48 -8.67 8.77
C LEU A 213 -22.97 -8.42 8.94
N THR A 214 -23.63 -7.96 7.88
CA THR A 214 -25.08 -7.76 7.83
C THR A 214 -25.73 -8.74 6.88
N TYR A 215 -26.90 -9.24 7.21
CA TYR A 215 -27.65 -10.24 6.44
C TYR A 215 -29.10 -9.83 6.36
N SER A 216 -29.81 -10.28 5.31
CA SER A 216 -31.27 -10.23 5.32
C SER A 216 -31.83 -11.25 6.33
N GLU A 217 -33.11 -11.15 6.65
CA GLU A 217 -33.77 -12.09 7.57
C GLU A 217 -33.83 -13.53 7.02
N SER A 218 -33.97 -13.70 5.71
CA SER A 218 -34.17 -15.00 5.06
C SER A 218 -32.91 -15.57 4.41
N ASP A 219 -32.00 -14.72 3.91
CA ASP A 219 -30.78 -15.14 3.20
C ASP A 219 -29.58 -15.29 4.17
N PRO A 220 -28.89 -16.45 4.20
CA PRO A 220 -27.66 -16.61 4.97
C PRO A 220 -26.44 -15.92 4.34
N GLY A 221 -26.53 -15.42 3.11
CA GLY A 221 -25.46 -14.68 2.43
C GLY A 221 -25.27 -13.27 3.02
N PRO A 222 -24.03 -12.82 3.25
CA PRO A 222 -23.78 -11.47 3.72
C PRO A 222 -24.20 -10.45 2.65
N LEU A 223 -24.94 -9.42 3.08
CA LEU A 223 -25.28 -8.23 2.29
C LEU A 223 -24.15 -7.21 2.33
N SER A 224 -23.53 -7.06 3.50
CA SER A 224 -22.38 -6.18 3.67
C SER A 224 -21.45 -6.69 4.78
N LEU A 225 -20.24 -6.18 4.77
CA LEU A 225 -19.13 -6.46 5.66
C LEU A 225 -18.39 -5.15 5.90
N ARG A 226 -18.17 -4.82 7.18
CA ARG A 226 -17.31 -3.72 7.59
C ARG A 226 -16.42 -4.19 8.71
N GLY A 227 -15.14 -3.84 8.69
CA GLY A 227 -14.25 -4.26 9.76
C GLY A 227 -12.90 -3.60 9.74
N VAL A 228 -12.11 -3.95 10.72
CA VAL A 228 -10.77 -3.44 10.94
C VAL A 228 -9.80 -4.58 11.24
N PHE A 229 -8.56 -4.40 10.81
CA PHE A 229 -7.43 -5.17 11.27
C PHE A 229 -6.46 -4.21 11.95
N GLU A 230 -6.05 -4.55 13.17
CA GLU A 230 -5.02 -3.84 13.91
C GLU A 230 -3.88 -4.80 14.23
N GLY A 231 -2.73 -4.55 13.63
CA GLY A 231 -1.56 -5.42 13.76
C GLY A 231 -0.25 -4.67 13.90
N ILE A 232 0.82 -5.44 13.98
CA ILE A 232 2.18 -4.97 14.12
C ILE A 232 3.02 -5.53 12.99
N TYR A 233 3.66 -4.65 12.23
CA TYR A 233 4.63 -5.00 11.21
C TYR A 233 6.06 -4.86 11.77
N PRO A 234 6.80 -5.96 11.96
CA PRO A 234 8.17 -5.90 12.45
C PRO A 234 9.11 -5.46 11.32
N ARG A 235 9.90 -4.42 11.57
CA ARG A 235 10.90 -3.92 10.64
C ARG A 235 12.28 -4.00 11.23
N TYR A 236 13.14 -4.84 10.65
CA TYR A 236 14.51 -5.01 11.11
C TYR A 236 15.37 -3.81 10.74
N ASN A 237 15.99 -3.19 11.73
CA ASN A 237 17.00 -2.17 11.52
C ASN A 237 18.40 -2.81 11.58
N PRO A 238 19.11 -2.97 10.44
CA PRO A 238 20.43 -3.60 10.43
C PRO A 238 21.49 -2.77 11.17
N VAL A 239 21.32 -1.45 11.25
CA VAL A 239 22.28 -0.55 11.94
C VAL A 239 22.20 -0.74 13.45
N GLN A 240 21.00 -0.86 13.99
CA GLN A 240 20.76 -1.03 15.43
C GLN A 240 20.65 -2.51 15.84
N ARG A 241 20.65 -3.44 14.87
CA ARG A 241 20.41 -4.88 15.04
C ARG A 241 19.15 -5.19 15.86
N GLN A 242 18.13 -4.37 15.70
CA GLN A 242 16.87 -4.46 16.44
C GLN A 242 15.69 -4.40 15.48
N SER A 243 14.65 -5.16 15.79
CA SER A 243 13.36 -5.03 15.13
C SER A 243 12.55 -3.94 15.79
N ARG A 244 12.01 -3.03 14.99
CA ARG A 244 11.03 -2.06 15.43
C ARG A 244 9.64 -2.55 15.06
N GLU A 245 8.73 -2.42 16.01
CA GLU A 245 7.32 -2.72 15.82
C GLU A 245 6.62 -1.48 15.27
N ILE A 246 6.05 -1.59 14.08
CA ILE A 246 5.34 -0.50 13.43
C ILE A 246 3.85 -0.86 13.36
N PRO A 247 2.94 -0.03 13.90
CA PRO A 247 1.52 -0.33 13.80
C PRO A 247 1.05 -0.36 12.35
N LEU A 248 0.34 -1.43 12.00
CA LEU A 248 -0.29 -1.65 10.70
C LEU A 248 -1.80 -1.69 10.92
N ARG A 249 -2.53 -0.87 10.17
CA ARG A 249 -4.00 -0.85 10.21
C ARG A 249 -4.55 -1.14 8.84
N ALA A 250 -5.61 -1.93 8.80
CA ALA A 250 -6.45 -2.03 7.62
C ALA A 250 -7.93 -1.84 7.96
N ALA A 251 -8.68 -1.24 7.05
CA ALA A 251 -10.13 -1.18 7.10
C ALA A 251 -10.71 -1.93 5.90
N PHE A 252 -11.78 -2.67 6.14
CA PHE A 252 -12.47 -3.49 5.14
C PHE A 252 -13.88 -2.97 4.95
N GLU A 253 -14.30 -2.86 3.70
CA GLU A 253 -15.68 -2.59 3.34
C GLU A 253 -16.05 -3.45 2.13
N SER A 254 -17.10 -4.27 2.26
CA SER A 254 -17.65 -4.94 1.09
C SER A 254 -18.49 -3.97 0.27
N LEU A 255 -18.45 -4.13 -1.04
CA LEU A 255 -19.47 -3.56 -1.90
C LEU A 255 -20.49 -4.63 -2.31
N PRO A 256 -21.80 -4.34 -2.20
CA PRO A 256 -22.83 -5.29 -2.58
C PRO A 256 -22.82 -5.56 -4.09
N ASP A 257 -23.33 -6.72 -4.50
CA ASP A 257 -23.92 -6.90 -5.83
C ASP A 257 -24.86 -5.72 -6.11
N GLY A 258 -24.72 -5.07 -7.26
CA GLY A 258 -25.23 -3.74 -7.63
C GLY A 258 -26.74 -3.45 -7.48
N ASP A 259 -27.50 -4.28 -6.77
CA ASP A 259 -28.92 -4.13 -6.51
C ASP A 259 -29.33 -4.37 -5.03
N LYS A 260 -28.37 -4.67 -4.13
CA LYS A 260 -28.66 -5.09 -2.74
C LYS A 260 -28.11 -4.20 -1.64
N SER A 261 -27.57 -3.02 -1.97
CA SER A 261 -27.15 -2.05 -0.96
C SER A 261 -28.37 -1.45 -0.25
N PRO A 262 -28.57 -1.65 1.07
CA PRO A 262 -29.44 -0.73 1.80
C PRO A 262 -28.80 0.65 1.71
N ARG A 263 -29.47 1.57 1.00
CA ARG A 263 -29.08 2.99 0.96
C ARG A 263 -29.09 3.49 2.40
N LEU A 264 -27.92 3.78 2.94
CA LEU A 264 -27.82 4.53 4.19
C LEU A 264 -28.34 5.94 3.91
N LEU A 265 -29.38 6.33 4.64
CA LEU A 265 -29.85 7.71 4.69
C LEU A 265 -28.68 8.59 5.17
N PRO A 266 -28.50 9.80 4.61
CA PRO A 266 -27.52 10.75 5.12
C PRO A 266 -27.86 11.11 6.57
N GLN A 267 -26.82 11.22 7.41
CA GLN A 267 -26.91 11.82 8.74
C GLN A 267 -27.19 13.31 8.63
#